data_AF-X0H4I3-F1
#
_entry.id   AF-X0H4I3-F1
#
_cell.length_a   1.000
_cell.length_b   1.000
_cell.length_c   1.000
_cell.angle_alpha   90.00
_cell.angle_beta   90.00
_cell.angle_gamma   90.00
#
_symmetry.space_group_name_H-M   'P 1'
#
loop_
_entity.id
_entity.type
_entity.pdbx_description
1 polymer ?
#
loop_
_entity_poly.entity_id
_entity_poly.type
_entity_poly.pdbx_seq_one_letter_code
_entity_poly.pdbx_strand_id
1 'polypeptide(L)'
;MASSPSSSQATNEDFQGPLSSASQSTITLRPQNAEARLAFSQVVDWLLETSQADDFQAQEREQASHHISTASKQVRDQQVNRLIEQIETGHLSSSSPTSSGQSVDKSESSVYIHTGCYFIDLSQPPTNNFRGWIAGRKSNKTHNDFILCLDNSSLFGIRQHHATFQVHETGRILVQKISDRGTVEVDGDVLHARECRLFNQHTSSIRLGQLKYLVEYTRHSNTENHTEAMTEYTRKLYSHKNLLDISMTPTPAPGNGIQIGQWSLSSAGTVGVGGSGRVSVGVNKKGDVVAVKRMNVSESNGNLLRSRRSVIETLTLLASAAKEERIVRLVEVITDDPNATNKAADIWFVLMPFTPKTLHEYKGRNQFEA
;
A
#
# COMPACT_ATOMS: atom_id res chain seq x y z
N MET A 1 -28.87 -44.71 4.66
CA MET A 1 -28.28 -43.80 3.66
C MET A 1 -27.97 -42.49 4.35
N ALA A 2 -26.72 -42.30 4.75
CA ALA A 2 -26.27 -41.09 5.42
C ALA A 2 -25.73 -40.13 4.37
N SER A 3 -26.43 -39.01 4.19
CA SER A 3 -26.00 -37.88 3.37
C SER A 3 -24.72 -37.28 3.96
N SER A 4 -23.65 -37.31 3.16
CA SER A 4 -22.38 -36.64 3.47
C SER A 4 -22.59 -35.12 3.59
N PRO A 5 -21.94 -34.43 4.54
CA PRO A 5 -22.01 -32.98 4.62
C PRO A 5 -21.27 -32.36 3.43
N SER A 6 -21.87 -31.33 2.84
CA SER A 6 -21.24 -30.44 1.86
C SER A 6 -20.00 -29.78 2.48
N SER A 7 -18.83 -30.13 1.96
CA SER A 7 -17.56 -29.47 2.28
C SER A 7 -17.54 -28.07 1.66
N SER A 8 -18.01 -27.08 2.42
CA SER A 8 -17.98 -25.67 2.01
C SER A 8 -17.53 -24.76 3.17
N GLN A 9 -16.51 -25.21 3.91
CA GLN A 9 -15.68 -24.35 4.75
C GLN A 9 -14.23 -24.85 4.66
N ALA A 10 -13.55 -24.52 3.56
CA ALA A 10 -12.10 -24.46 3.62
C ALA A 10 -11.78 -23.31 4.59
N THR A 11 -11.21 -23.64 5.75
CA THR A 11 -10.63 -22.67 6.67
C THR A 11 -9.66 -21.82 5.87
N ASN A 12 -9.95 -20.53 5.70
CA ASN A 12 -8.98 -19.58 5.13
C ASN A 12 -7.72 -19.67 5.99
N GLU A 13 -6.63 -20.20 5.44
CA GLU A 13 -5.35 -20.21 6.13
C GLU A 13 -4.96 -18.76 6.44
N ASP A 14 -4.69 -18.46 7.72
CA ASP A 14 -4.28 -17.13 8.15
C ASP A 14 -2.80 -16.95 7.82
N PHE A 15 -2.52 -16.35 6.66
CA PHE A 15 -1.14 -16.04 6.24
C PHE A 15 -0.44 -15.03 7.15
N GLN A 16 -1.14 -14.38 8.08
CA GLN A 16 -0.55 -13.51 9.10
C GLN A 16 -0.48 -14.19 10.47
N GLY A 17 -0.84 -15.48 10.56
CA GLY A 17 -0.75 -16.26 11.78
C GLY A 17 0.70 -16.47 12.24
N PRO A 18 0.94 -16.77 13.53
CA PRO A 18 2.27 -16.85 14.12
C PRO A 18 3.17 -17.96 13.53
N LEU A 19 2.58 -18.95 12.86
CA LEU A 19 3.29 -20.05 12.21
C LEU A 19 3.55 -19.79 10.70
N SER A 20 3.06 -18.67 10.18
CA SER A 20 3.25 -18.29 8.78
C SER A 20 4.63 -17.69 8.55
N SER A 21 5.20 -17.94 7.37
CA SER A 21 6.42 -17.25 6.89
C SER A 21 6.23 -15.73 6.81
N ALA A 22 5.00 -15.26 6.58
CA ALA A 22 4.66 -13.83 6.53
C ALA A 22 4.25 -13.24 7.89
N SER A 23 4.43 -13.97 9.01
CA SER A 23 4.00 -13.52 10.35
C SER A 23 4.63 -12.21 10.82
N GLN A 24 5.86 -11.91 10.38
CA GLN A 24 6.59 -10.68 10.70
C GLN A 24 6.59 -9.66 9.53
N SER A 25 5.80 -9.91 8.49
CA SER A 25 5.77 -9.02 7.34
C SER A 25 5.15 -7.66 7.67
N THR A 26 5.60 -6.60 6.99
CA THR A 26 5.01 -5.25 7.04
C THR A 26 3.72 -5.19 6.22
N ILE A 27 3.78 -5.66 4.97
CA ILE A 27 2.61 -5.78 4.09
C ILE A 27 2.58 -7.14 3.42
N THR A 28 1.38 -7.56 3.02
CA THR A 28 1.14 -8.70 2.13
C THR A 28 0.49 -8.24 0.82
N LEU A 29 0.75 -8.94 -0.28
CA LEU A 29 0.14 -8.76 -1.59
C LEU A 29 -0.56 -10.06 -2.00
N ARG A 30 -1.87 -10.12 -1.79
CA ARG A 30 -2.67 -11.31 -2.05
C ARG A 30 -3.36 -11.24 -3.42
N PRO A 31 -3.18 -12.23 -4.31
CA PRO A 31 -3.84 -12.26 -5.62
C PRO A 31 -5.37 -12.14 -5.52
N GLN A 32 -6.00 -11.28 -6.35
CA GLN A 32 -7.44 -10.99 -6.33
C GLN A 32 -8.20 -11.43 -7.58
N ASN A 33 -7.57 -11.42 -8.75
CA ASN A 33 -8.18 -11.89 -10.00
C ASN A 33 -7.58 -13.23 -10.48
N ALA A 34 -8.24 -13.86 -11.45
CA ALA A 34 -7.84 -15.16 -11.99
C ALA A 34 -6.42 -15.13 -12.56
N GLU A 35 -6.05 -14.05 -13.26
CA GLU A 35 -4.73 -13.88 -13.84
C GLU A 35 -3.64 -13.84 -12.76
N ALA A 36 -3.86 -13.09 -11.67
CA ALA A 36 -2.91 -13.03 -10.55
C ALA A 36 -2.82 -14.38 -9.82
N ARG A 37 -3.92 -15.10 -9.64
CA ARG A 37 -3.92 -16.42 -8.99
C ARG A 37 -3.23 -17.48 -9.84
N LEU A 38 -3.46 -17.48 -11.15
CA LEU A 38 -2.77 -18.36 -12.09
C LEU A 38 -1.26 -18.06 -12.12
N ALA A 39 -0.87 -16.80 -12.29
CA ALA A 39 0.53 -16.40 -12.34
C ALA A 39 1.25 -16.71 -11.01
N PHE A 40 0.60 -16.46 -9.88
CA PHE A 40 1.12 -16.84 -8.57
C PHE A 40 1.32 -18.36 -8.45
N SER A 41 0.33 -19.16 -8.84
CA SER A 41 0.44 -20.63 -8.79
C SER A 41 1.62 -21.13 -9.62
N GLN A 42 1.79 -20.62 -10.84
CA GLN A 42 2.91 -20.98 -11.72
C GLN A 42 4.27 -20.64 -11.07
N VAL A 43 4.37 -19.49 -10.41
CA VAL A 43 5.59 -19.11 -9.69
C VAL A 43 5.86 -20.07 -8.53
N VAL A 44 4.84 -20.44 -7.77
CA VAL A 44 4.96 -21.43 -6.70
C VAL A 44 5.39 -22.80 -7.24
N ASP A 45 4.77 -23.27 -8.33
CA ASP A 45 5.14 -24.54 -8.98
C ASP A 45 6.63 -24.53 -9.37
N TRP A 46 7.12 -23.42 -9.94
CA TRP A 46 8.53 -23.24 -10.29
C TRP A 46 9.46 -23.20 -9.08
N LEU A 47 9.02 -22.65 -7.94
CA LEU A 47 9.79 -22.65 -6.68
C LEU A 47 9.89 -24.05 -6.07
N LEU A 48 8.84 -24.87 -6.21
CA LEU A 48 8.78 -26.24 -5.71
C LEU A 48 9.47 -27.25 -6.63
N GLU A 49 9.81 -26.84 -7.86
CA GLU A 49 10.47 -27.69 -8.83
C GLU A 49 11.90 -28.04 -8.40
N THR A 50 12.12 -29.32 -8.09
CA THR A 50 13.40 -29.86 -7.57
C THR A 50 14.28 -30.48 -8.66
N SER A 51 13.90 -30.42 -9.93
CA SER A 51 14.70 -30.96 -11.04
C SER A 51 16.04 -30.23 -11.17
N GLN A 52 17.10 -30.96 -11.56
CA GLN A 52 18.51 -30.53 -11.73
C GLN A 52 18.70 -29.04 -12.09
N ALA A 53 18.59 -28.18 -11.09
CA ALA A 53 18.83 -26.76 -11.24
C ALA A 53 20.35 -26.56 -11.23
N ASP A 54 20.86 -25.69 -12.09
CA ASP A 54 22.20 -25.17 -11.87
C ASP A 54 22.22 -24.34 -10.56
N ASP A 55 23.40 -24.15 -9.98
CA ASP A 55 23.56 -23.43 -8.71
C ASP A 55 22.94 -22.02 -8.76
N PHE A 56 22.93 -21.40 -9.94
CA PHE A 56 22.36 -20.07 -10.15
C PHE A 56 20.83 -20.07 -10.03
N GLN A 57 20.14 -21.03 -10.66
CA GLN A 57 18.68 -21.17 -10.55
C GLN A 57 18.25 -21.57 -9.13
N ALA A 58 19.05 -22.39 -8.45
CA ALA A 58 18.79 -22.74 -7.05
C ALA A 58 18.81 -21.48 -6.16
N GLN A 59 19.82 -20.62 -6.33
CA GLN A 59 19.92 -19.35 -5.60
C GLN A 59 18.78 -18.38 -5.94
N GLU A 60 18.38 -18.28 -7.22
CA GLU A 60 17.24 -17.43 -7.63
C GLU A 60 15.93 -17.90 -6.97
N ARG A 61 15.70 -19.22 -6.93
CA ARG A 61 14.53 -19.81 -6.25
C ARG A 61 14.56 -19.56 -4.75
N GLU A 62 15.71 -19.76 -4.11
CA GLU A 62 15.87 -19.49 -2.67
C GLU A 62 15.56 -18.02 -2.36
N GLN A 63 16.14 -17.08 -3.12
CA GLN A 63 15.90 -15.66 -2.93
C GLN A 63 14.42 -15.29 -3.10
N ALA A 64 13.77 -15.78 -4.16
CA ALA A 64 12.35 -15.52 -4.38
C ALA A 64 11.45 -16.15 -3.31
N SER A 65 11.88 -17.26 -2.70
CA SER A 65 11.14 -17.94 -1.64
C SER A 65 11.06 -17.12 -0.33
N HIS A 66 12.02 -16.22 -0.07
CA HIS A 66 12.00 -15.34 1.11
C HIS A 66 10.87 -14.31 1.11
N HIS A 67 10.16 -14.17 -0.02
CA HIS A 67 9.17 -13.14 -0.26
C HIS A 67 7.78 -13.69 -0.57
N ILE A 68 7.59 -15.01 -0.44
CA ILE A 68 6.34 -15.69 -0.79
C ILE A 68 5.89 -16.59 0.36
N SER A 69 4.60 -16.53 0.67
CA SER A 69 3.95 -17.46 1.59
C SER A 69 2.87 -18.20 0.83
N THR A 70 2.91 -19.53 0.88
CA THR A 70 2.00 -20.41 0.14
C THR A 70 1.20 -21.26 1.10
N ALA A 71 -0.06 -21.49 0.77
CA ALA A 71 -0.93 -22.39 1.50
C ALA A 71 -0.48 -23.85 1.37
N SER A 72 -0.77 -24.65 2.39
CA SER A 72 -0.38 -26.06 2.41
C SER A 72 -1.13 -26.92 1.37
N LYS A 73 -2.35 -26.52 1.01
CA LYS A 73 -3.23 -27.25 0.10
C LYS A 73 -3.54 -26.43 -1.14
N GLN A 74 -3.48 -27.09 -2.29
CA GLN A 74 -4.02 -26.54 -3.52
C GLN A 74 -5.56 -26.52 -3.47
N VAL A 75 -6.16 -25.56 -4.17
CA VAL A 75 -7.61 -25.38 -4.22
C VAL A 75 -8.11 -25.34 -5.66
N ARG A 76 -9.36 -25.77 -5.87
CA ARG A 76 -10.02 -25.64 -7.18
C ARG A 76 -10.52 -24.21 -7.36
N ASP A 77 -10.15 -23.56 -8.45
CA ASP A 77 -10.59 -22.20 -8.78
C ASP A 77 -11.32 -22.16 -10.13
N GLN A 78 -12.63 -21.90 -10.09
CA GLN A 78 -13.46 -21.87 -11.28
C GLN A 78 -13.13 -20.70 -12.22
N GLN A 79 -12.67 -19.56 -11.70
CA GLN A 79 -12.32 -18.41 -12.54
C GLN A 79 -11.00 -18.67 -13.26
N VAL A 80 -10.05 -19.32 -12.61
CA VAL A 80 -8.80 -19.76 -13.26
C VAL A 80 -9.06 -20.85 -14.30
N ASN A 81 -9.93 -21.83 -14.01
CA ASN A 81 -10.33 -22.83 -15.00
C ASN A 81 -10.88 -22.17 -16.27
N ARG A 82 -11.82 -21.24 -16.13
CA ARG A 82 -12.39 -20.50 -17.26
C ARG A 82 -11.33 -19.72 -18.03
N LEU A 83 -10.39 -19.10 -17.31
CA LEU A 83 -9.29 -18.36 -17.94
C LEU A 83 -8.39 -19.29 -18.76
N ILE A 84 -8.02 -20.45 -18.22
CA ILE A 84 -7.22 -21.45 -18.94
C ILE A 84 -7.97 -21.94 -20.18
N GLU A 85 -9.24 -22.29 -20.06
CA GLU A 85 -10.07 -22.68 -21.22
C GLU A 85 -10.14 -21.57 -22.28
N GLN A 86 -10.24 -20.30 -21.88
CA GLN A 86 -10.24 -19.15 -22.79
C GLN A 86 -8.90 -18.98 -23.51
N ILE A 87 -7.78 -19.22 -22.82
CA ILE A 87 -6.43 -19.18 -23.39
C ILE A 87 -6.26 -20.31 -24.41
N GLU A 88 -6.66 -21.54 -24.05
CA GLU A 88 -6.55 -22.73 -24.90
C GLU A 88 -7.43 -22.64 -26.16
N THR A 89 -8.62 -22.04 -26.02
CA THR A 89 -9.56 -21.88 -27.15
C THR A 89 -9.29 -20.62 -27.99
N GLY A 90 -8.32 -19.77 -27.62
CA GLY A 90 -7.95 -18.57 -28.36
C GLY A 90 -8.97 -17.42 -28.32
N HIS A 91 -10.03 -17.53 -27.50
CA HIS A 91 -11.09 -16.52 -27.38
C HIS A 91 -10.74 -15.40 -26.38
N LEU A 92 -9.61 -14.73 -26.59
CA LEU A 92 -9.24 -13.52 -25.84
C LEU A 92 -9.92 -12.24 -26.38
N SER A 93 -10.75 -12.37 -27.43
CA SER A 93 -11.49 -11.25 -28.05
C SER A 93 -12.98 -11.34 -27.73
N SER A 94 -13.52 -10.23 -27.23
CA SER A 94 -14.95 -10.02 -26.95
C SER A 94 -15.80 -10.27 -28.20
N SER A 95 -16.51 -11.38 -28.25
CA SER A 95 -17.61 -11.60 -29.18
C SER A 95 -18.61 -12.52 -28.51
N SER A 96 -19.86 -12.06 -28.42
CA SER A 96 -20.99 -12.74 -27.80
C SER A 96 -21.16 -14.18 -28.33
N PRO A 97 -21.64 -15.14 -27.52
CA PRO A 97 -21.73 -16.52 -27.96
C PRO A 97 -22.89 -16.68 -28.94
N THR A 98 -22.59 -16.98 -30.21
CA THR A 98 -23.56 -17.59 -31.12
C THR A 98 -23.74 -19.05 -30.75
N SER A 99 -24.98 -19.42 -30.47
CA SER A 99 -25.43 -20.78 -30.20
C SER A 99 -25.17 -21.71 -31.39
N SER A 100 -24.34 -22.73 -31.19
CA SER A 100 -24.48 -24.00 -31.93
C SER A 100 -23.95 -25.12 -31.05
N GLY A 101 -24.87 -25.98 -30.63
CA GLY A 101 -24.60 -27.09 -29.73
C GLY A 101 -23.74 -28.16 -30.38
N GLN A 102 -22.69 -28.55 -29.68
CA GLN A 102 -22.16 -29.91 -29.68
C GLN A 102 -21.73 -30.19 -28.23
N SER A 103 -22.52 -31.01 -27.56
CA SER A 103 -22.18 -31.61 -26.26
C SER A 103 -21.04 -32.60 -26.47
N VAL A 104 -19.81 -32.10 -26.48
CA VAL A 104 -18.66 -32.93 -26.16
C VAL A 104 -18.65 -33.06 -24.65
N ASP A 105 -18.65 -34.28 -24.13
CA ASP A 105 -18.38 -34.59 -22.73
C ASP A 105 -17.01 -33.99 -22.36
N LYS A 106 -17.01 -32.71 -21.97
CA LYS A 106 -15.88 -32.08 -21.28
C LYS A 106 -15.88 -32.69 -19.88
N SER A 107 -15.14 -33.78 -19.73
CA SER A 107 -14.45 -34.12 -18.49
C SER A 107 -14.05 -32.80 -17.82
N GLU A 108 -14.70 -32.43 -16.71
CA GLU A 108 -14.40 -31.19 -15.98
C GLU A 108 -12.91 -31.21 -15.63
N SER A 109 -12.06 -30.56 -16.42
CA SER A 109 -10.66 -30.37 -16.10
C SER A 109 -10.61 -29.41 -14.91
N SER A 110 -10.66 -29.96 -13.71
CA SER A 110 -10.52 -29.20 -12.48
C SER A 110 -9.06 -28.83 -12.29
N VAL A 111 -8.66 -27.61 -12.65
CA VAL A 111 -7.33 -27.10 -12.32
C VAL A 111 -7.29 -26.78 -10.83
N TYR A 112 -6.26 -27.32 -10.18
CA TYR A 112 -5.89 -27.03 -8.81
C TYR A 112 -4.77 -26.01 -8.82
N ILE A 113 -4.89 -24.97 -8.01
CA ILE A 113 -3.92 -23.89 -7.93
C ILE A 113 -3.38 -23.75 -6.52
N HIS A 114 -2.14 -23.29 -6.41
CA HIS A 114 -1.60 -22.79 -5.16
C HIS A 114 -2.20 -21.42 -4.81
N THR A 115 -2.42 -21.20 -3.52
CA THR A 115 -2.88 -19.90 -2.99
C THR A 115 -1.88 -19.39 -1.96
N GLY A 116 -1.90 -18.09 -1.70
CA GLY A 116 -0.90 -17.46 -0.86
C GLY A 116 -0.81 -15.95 -1.09
N CYS A 117 0.33 -15.38 -0.74
CA CYS A 117 0.65 -13.98 -0.95
C CYS A 117 2.15 -13.76 -1.11
N TYR A 118 2.52 -12.66 -1.77
CA TYR A 118 3.84 -12.07 -1.58
C TYR A 118 3.86 -11.23 -0.31
N PHE A 119 5.02 -10.97 0.27
CA PHE A 119 5.12 -10.11 1.45
C PHE A 119 6.44 -9.33 1.51
N ILE A 120 6.39 -8.15 2.15
CA ILE A 120 7.57 -7.36 2.50
C ILE A 120 7.86 -7.59 3.98
N ASP A 121 9.08 -7.97 4.32
CA ASP A 121 9.58 -8.04 5.69
C ASP A 121 10.83 -7.16 5.83
N LEU A 122 10.92 -6.38 6.90
CA LEU A 122 12.10 -5.55 7.19
C LEU A 122 13.33 -6.40 7.57
N SER A 123 13.13 -7.63 8.05
CA SER A 123 14.20 -8.59 8.31
C SER A 123 14.88 -9.08 7.02
N GLN A 124 14.18 -8.98 5.89
CA GLN A 124 14.64 -9.34 4.55
C GLN A 124 14.71 -8.07 3.67
N PRO A 125 15.71 -7.21 3.89
CA PRO A 125 15.85 -5.96 3.14
C PRO A 125 16.01 -6.24 1.64
N PRO A 126 15.64 -5.29 0.77
CA PRO A 126 15.76 -5.47 -0.66
C PRO A 126 17.24 -5.61 -1.04
N THR A 127 17.49 -6.31 -2.15
CA THR A 127 18.85 -6.47 -2.71
C THR A 127 19.59 -5.14 -2.85
N ASN A 128 18.85 -4.05 -3.14
CA ASN A 128 19.38 -2.69 -3.13
C ASN A 128 18.46 -1.76 -2.33
N ASN A 129 18.93 -1.32 -1.16
CA ASN A 129 18.21 -0.43 -0.25
C ASN A 129 17.72 0.89 -0.90
N PHE A 130 18.45 1.43 -1.87
CA PHE A 130 18.04 2.65 -2.57
C PHE A 130 16.99 2.41 -3.66
N ARG A 131 16.90 1.19 -4.19
CA ARG A 131 15.91 0.83 -5.23
C ARG A 131 14.65 0.21 -4.63
N GLY A 132 14.72 -0.37 -3.43
CA GLY A 132 13.59 -1.09 -2.84
C GLY A 132 13.41 -2.48 -3.44
N TRP A 133 12.32 -3.14 -3.04
CA TRP A 133 11.96 -4.46 -3.55
C TRP A 133 11.39 -4.33 -4.97
N ILE A 134 12.03 -4.97 -5.93
CA ILE A 134 11.68 -4.91 -7.33
C ILE A 134 10.70 -6.02 -7.67
N ALA A 135 9.57 -5.65 -8.27
CA ALA A 135 8.55 -6.57 -8.74
C ALA A 135 8.52 -6.63 -10.26
N GLY A 136 8.50 -7.84 -10.83
CA GLY A 136 8.44 -8.01 -12.27
C GLY A 136 8.46 -9.46 -12.73
N ARG A 137 8.67 -9.64 -14.02
CA ARG A 137 8.77 -10.96 -14.65
C ARG A 137 10.14 -11.58 -14.38
N LYS A 138 10.20 -12.90 -14.21
CA LYS A 138 11.46 -13.66 -14.13
C LYS A 138 12.42 -13.30 -15.28
N SER A 139 13.71 -13.17 -14.98
CA SER A 139 14.74 -12.91 -15.98
C SER A 139 16.07 -13.51 -15.60
N ASN A 140 16.65 -14.28 -16.51
CA ASN A 140 17.95 -14.95 -16.31
C ASN A 140 19.13 -13.97 -16.16
N LYS A 141 18.93 -12.66 -16.37
CA LYS A 141 19.99 -11.64 -16.32
C LYS A 141 19.93 -10.76 -15.07
N THR A 142 18.76 -10.63 -14.46
CA THR A 142 18.51 -9.64 -13.40
C THR A 142 17.49 -10.18 -12.42
N HIS A 143 17.81 -10.13 -11.13
CA HIS A 143 16.94 -10.61 -10.07
C HIS A 143 15.85 -9.58 -9.73
N ASN A 144 14.63 -10.08 -9.52
CA ASN A 144 13.54 -9.35 -8.90
C ASN A 144 13.27 -9.99 -7.53
N ASP A 145 13.01 -9.17 -6.51
CA ASP A 145 12.61 -9.67 -5.20
C ASP A 145 11.19 -10.29 -5.28
N PHE A 146 10.30 -9.73 -6.10
CA PHE A 146 8.99 -10.31 -6.40
C PHE A 146 8.89 -10.77 -7.86
N ILE A 147 8.96 -12.08 -8.08
CA ILE A 147 8.67 -12.70 -9.39
C ILE A 147 7.15 -12.83 -9.52
N LEU A 148 6.54 -11.96 -10.34
CA LEU A 148 5.09 -11.88 -10.55
C LEU A 148 4.59 -12.85 -11.62
N CYS A 149 5.45 -13.22 -12.57
CA CYS A 149 5.17 -14.23 -13.58
C CYS A 149 6.49 -14.77 -14.16
N LEU A 150 6.46 -15.99 -14.70
CA LEU A 150 7.63 -16.64 -15.29
C LEU A 150 7.88 -16.16 -16.73
N ASP A 151 6.82 -16.15 -17.54
CA ASP A 151 6.94 -15.93 -18.98
C ASP A 151 6.55 -14.53 -19.43
N ASN A 152 7.04 -14.15 -20.60
CA ASN A 152 6.69 -12.90 -21.26
C ASN A 152 5.32 -13.02 -21.95
N SER A 153 4.29 -13.26 -21.15
CA SER A 153 2.93 -13.42 -21.64
C SER A 153 2.26 -12.05 -21.81
N SER A 154 1.70 -11.81 -23.00
CA SER A 154 0.84 -10.65 -23.26
C SER A 154 -0.40 -10.66 -22.37
N LEU A 155 -0.82 -11.84 -21.88
CA LEU A 155 -1.93 -12.01 -20.94
C LEU A 155 -1.74 -11.19 -19.67
N PHE A 156 -0.54 -11.24 -19.08
CA PHE A 156 -0.28 -10.58 -17.81
C PHE A 156 0.18 -9.12 -17.99
N GLY A 157 0.82 -8.80 -19.11
CA GLY A 157 1.32 -7.46 -19.38
C GLY A 157 2.42 -7.01 -18.40
N ILE A 158 3.12 -7.95 -17.76
CA ILE A 158 4.19 -7.69 -16.81
C ILE A 158 5.49 -7.40 -17.54
N ARG A 159 6.27 -6.47 -17.00
CA ARG A 159 7.58 -6.06 -17.54
C ARG A 159 8.66 -6.76 -16.72
N GLN A 160 9.87 -6.86 -17.27
CA GLN A 160 11.01 -7.45 -16.56
C GLN A 160 11.22 -6.79 -15.19
N HIS A 161 11.25 -5.46 -15.15
CA HIS A 161 11.14 -4.67 -13.92
C HIS A 161 9.90 -3.80 -14.06
N HIS A 162 8.84 -4.12 -13.31
CA HIS A 162 7.53 -3.51 -13.49
C HIS A 162 7.31 -2.36 -12.50
N ALA A 163 7.54 -2.63 -11.21
CA ALA A 163 7.35 -1.67 -10.12
C ALA A 163 8.40 -1.89 -9.01
N THR A 164 8.67 -0.86 -8.22
CA THR A 164 9.42 -0.97 -6.97
C THR A 164 8.51 -0.69 -5.78
N PHE A 165 8.77 -1.37 -4.68
CA PHE A 165 8.22 -1.07 -3.36
C PHE A 165 9.32 -0.54 -2.46
N GLN A 166 9.07 0.54 -1.73
CA GLN A 166 10.08 1.18 -0.86
C GLN A 166 9.45 1.65 0.44
N VAL A 167 10.27 1.78 1.48
CA VAL A 167 9.88 2.47 2.72
C VAL A 167 10.03 3.97 2.52
N HIS A 168 8.93 4.71 2.67
CA HIS A 168 8.90 6.17 2.68
C HIS A 168 9.40 6.73 4.01
N GLU A 169 9.83 8.00 4.04
CA GLU A 169 10.25 8.69 5.27
C GLU A 169 9.17 8.77 6.36
N THR A 170 7.90 8.57 5.99
CA THR A 170 6.77 8.46 6.92
C THR A 170 6.61 7.07 7.53
N GLY A 171 7.50 6.12 7.24
CA GLY A 171 7.38 4.72 7.68
C GLY A 171 6.31 3.90 6.93
N ARG A 172 5.79 4.41 5.81
CA ARG A 172 4.78 3.74 4.98
C ARG A 172 5.41 3.10 3.75
N ILE A 173 4.79 2.06 3.23
CA ILE A 173 5.22 1.50 1.95
C ILE A 173 4.70 2.36 0.81
N LEU A 174 5.60 2.73 -0.09
CA LEU A 174 5.30 3.36 -1.37
C LEU A 174 5.53 2.37 -2.51
N VAL A 175 4.77 2.53 -3.60
CA VAL A 175 5.01 1.88 -4.87
C VAL A 175 5.35 2.91 -5.95
N GLN A 176 6.31 2.57 -6.81
CA GLN A 176 6.68 3.39 -7.96
C GLN A 176 6.75 2.54 -9.23
N LYS A 177 6.29 3.11 -10.34
CA LYS A 177 6.39 2.51 -11.67
C LYS A 177 7.83 2.65 -12.21
N ILE A 178 8.43 1.53 -12.65
CA ILE A 178 9.80 1.53 -13.21
C ILE A 178 9.78 1.76 -14.73
N SER A 179 8.89 1.04 -15.44
CA SER A 179 8.84 1.06 -16.90
C SER A 179 7.65 1.85 -17.39
N ASP A 180 7.86 2.86 -18.23
CA ASP A 180 6.78 3.66 -18.84
C ASP A 180 5.76 2.81 -19.60
N ARG A 181 6.18 1.65 -20.12
CA ARG A 181 5.34 0.69 -20.85
C ARG A 181 4.58 -0.28 -19.94
N GLY A 182 4.85 -0.30 -18.64
CA GLY A 182 4.10 -1.05 -17.64
C GLY A 182 2.86 -0.27 -17.18
N THR A 183 1.86 -0.95 -16.64
CA THR A 183 0.69 -0.29 -16.04
C THR A 183 0.69 -0.58 -14.56
N VAL A 184 0.81 0.45 -13.74
CA VAL A 184 0.66 0.36 -12.29
C VAL A 184 -0.55 1.21 -11.93
N GLU A 185 -1.52 0.63 -11.25
CA GLU A 185 -2.71 1.33 -10.75
C GLU A 185 -2.89 1.01 -9.27
N VAL A 186 -3.22 2.02 -8.47
CA VAL A 186 -3.48 1.85 -7.03
C VAL A 186 -4.81 2.50 -6.71
N ASP A 187 -5.71 1.73 -6.12
CA ASP A 187 -7.06 2.16 -5.72
C ASP A 187 -7.85 2.82 -6.87
N GLY A 188 -7.67 2.32 -8.11
CA GLY A 188 -8.30 2.86 -9.32
C GLY A 188 -7.52 3.95 -10.04
N ASP A 189 -6.50 4.53 -9.40
CA ASP A 189 -5.67 5.58 -10.01
C ASP A 189 -4.45 4.97 -10.74
N VAL A 190 -4.35 5.18 -12.05
CA VAL A 190 -3.18 4.79 -12.83
C VAL A 190 -2.00 5.73 -12.54
N LEU A 191 -0.84 5.17 -12.21
CA LEU A 191 0.39 5.92 -11.97
C LEU A 191 1.04 6.34 -13.30
N HIS A 192 1.33 7.63 -13.42
CA HIS A 192 2.10 8.18 -14.52
C HIS A 192 3.61 7.97 -14.31
N ALA A 193 4.39 8.31 -15.34
CA ALA A 193 5.85 8.20 -15.28
C ALA A 193 6.40 8.99 -14.10
N ARG A 194 7.29 8.36 -13.31
CA ARG A 194 7.93 8.92 -12.11
C ARG A 194 7.00 9.22 -10.93
N GLU A 195 5.70 8.95 -11.04
CA GLU A 195 4.81 9.06 -9.89
C GLU A 195 5.02 7.91 -8.92
N CYS A 196 4.96 8.25 -7.63
CA CYS A 196 4.89 7.29 -6.55
C CYS A 196 3.50 7.33 -5.91
N ARG A 197 3.15 6.25 -5.22
CA ARG A 197 1.94 6.15 -4.43
C ARG A 197 2.25 5.51 -3.09
N LEU A 198 1.90 6.19 -2.00
CA LEU A 198 1.90 5.59 -0.66
C LEU A 198 0.62 4.79 -0.42
N PHE A 199 0.77 3.65 0.25
CA PHE A 199 -0.34 2.94 0.85
C PHE A 199 -0.69 3.60 2.19
N ASN A 200 -1.69 4.48 2.16
CA ASN A 200 -2.14 5.27 3.31
C ASN A 200 -3.30 4.63 4.07
N GLN A 201 -3.87 3.55 3.55
CA GLN A 201 -4.97 2.81 4.14
C GLN A 201 -4.46 1.44 4.61
N HIS A 202 -5.20 0.82 5.54
CA HIS A 202 -4.88 -0.53 6.02
C HIS A 202 -4.88 -1.55 4.88
N THR A 203 -5.82 -1.38 3.94
CA THR A 203 -5.87 -2.15 2.69
C THR A 203 -5.90 -1.21 1.50
N SER A 204 -5.25 -1.63 0.41
CA SER A 204 -5.30 -0.96 -0.90
C SER A 204 -5.38 -2.01 -1.99
N SER A 205 -5.99 -1.68 -3.13
CA SER A 205 -5.90 -2.50 -4.33
C SER A 205 -4.75 -2.01 -5.20
N ILE A 206 -3.92 -2.94 -5.68
CA ILE A 206 -2.90 -2.64 -6.69
C ILE A 206 -3.09 -3.52 -7.91
N ARG A 207 -2.94 -2.93 -9.09
CA ARG A 207 -2.87 -3.64 -10.36
C ARG A 207 -1.53 -3.40 -11.02
N LEU A 208 -0.82 -4.49 -11.33
CA LEU A 208 0.45 -4.53 -12.06
C LEU A 208 0.19 -5.24 -13.39
N GLY A 209 0.20 -4.53 -14.51
CA GLY A 209 -0.29 -5.06 -15.77
C GLY A 209 -1.76 -5.48 -15.66
N GLN A 210 -2.04 -6.77 -15.84
CA GLN A 210 -3.37 -7.37 -15.61
C GLN A 210 -3.49 -8.06 -14.25
N LEU A 211 -2.42 -8.14 -13.46
CA LEU A 211 -2.42 -8.83 -12.17
C LEU A 211 -2.92 -7.89 -11.07
N LYS A 212 -4.06 -8.23 -10.44
CA LYS A 212 -4.64 -7.46 -9.33
C LYS A 212 -4.31 -8.14 -8.00
N TYR A 213 -3.85 -7.36 -7.04
CA TYR A 213 -3.53 -7.78 -5.68
C TYR A 213 -4.25 -6.88 -4.67
N LEU A 214 -4.55 -7.47 -3.51
CA LEU A 214 -4.89 -6.74 -2.30
C LEU A 214 -3.61 -6.55 -1.50
N VAL A 215 -3.24 -5.30 -1.29
CA VAL A 215 -2.19 -4.90 -0.35
C VAL A 215 -2.82 -4.74 1.02
N GLU A 216 -2.24 -5.36 2.04
CA GLU A 216 -2.71 -5.26 3.42
C GLU A 216 -1.53 -5.08 4.38
N TYR A 217 -1.58 -4.05 5.21
CA TYR A 217 -0.68 -3.92 6.36
C TYR A 217 -1.01 -4.98 7.40
N THR A 218 -0.03 -5.75 7.83
CA THR A 218 -0.31 -6.91 8.69
C THR A 218 -0.59 -6.50 10.15
N ARG A 219 -1.06 -7.45 10.95
CA ARG A 219 -1.13 -7.28 12.41
C ARG A 219 0.23 -6.93 13.03
N HIS A 220 1.31 -7.55 12.55
CA HIS A 220 2.67 -7.27 13.03
C HIS A 220 3.09 -5.82 12.78
N SER A 221 2.69 -5.25 11.65
CA SER A 221 3.02 -3.87 11.27
C SER A 221 2.42 -2.78 12.18
N ASN A 222 1.52 -3.17 13.09
CA ASN A 222 0.90 -2.29 14.09
C ASN A 222 1.48 -2.51 15.50
N THR A 223 2.56 -3.30 15.64
CA THR A 223 3.22 -3.56 16.93
C THR A 223 4.30 -2.53 17.24
N GLU A 224 4.64 -2.39 18.52
CA GLU A 224 5.73 -1.53 18.97
C GLU A 224 7.07 -1.99 18.41
N ASN A 225 7.37 -3.29 18.48
CA ASN A 225 8.57 -3.88 17.90
C ASN A 225 8.75 -3.55 16.41
N HIS A 226 7.67 -3.60 15.63
CA HIS A 226 7.72 -3.21 14.22
C HIS A 226 7.96 -1.71 14.06
N THR A 227 7.33 -0.88 14.89
CA THR A 227 7.53 0.58 14.86
C THR A 227 8.99 0.95 15.15
N GLU A 228 9.64 0.26 16.10
CA GLU A 228 11.06 0.42 16.40
C GLU A 228 11.93 0.00 15.20
N ALA A 229 11.68 -1.18 14.64
CA ALA A 229 12.40 -1.69 13.46
C ALA A 229 12.24 -0.77 12.25
N MET A 230 11.03 -0.26 12.00
CA MET A 230 10.74 0.70 10.94
C MET A 230 11.46 2.03 11.15
N THR A 231 11.53 2.50 12.41
CA THR A 231 12.27 3.72 12.77
C THR A 231 13.76 3.55 12.52
N GLU A 232 14.33 2.41 12.89
CA GLU A 232 15.73 2.11 12.61
C GLU A 232 16.01 2.00 11.11
N TYR A 233 15.17 1.27 10.38
CA TYR A 233 15.28 1.10 8.93
C TYR A 233 15.24 2.46 8.21
N THR A 234 14.26 3.30 8.55
CA THR A 234 14.08 4.62 7.93
C THR A 234 15.25 5.55 8.27
N ARG A 235 15.76 5.52 9.51
CA ARG A 235 16.94 6.30 9.91
C ARG A 235 18.19 5.91 9.12
N LYS A 236 18.38 4.61 8.84
CA LYS A 236 19.50 4.13 8.01
C LYS A 236 19.36 4.59 6.56
N LEU A 237 18.16 4.52 5.99
CA LEU A 237 17.90 4.87 4.59
C LEU A 237 17.97 6.38 4.32
N TYR A 238 17.53 7.20 5.28
CA TYR A 238 17.42 8.66 5.14
C TYR A 238 18.27 9.42 6.17
N SER A 239 19.44 8.90 6.53
CA SER A 239 20.36 9.45 7.55
C SER A 239 20.78 10.92 7.34
N HIS A 240 20.60 11.45 6.13
CA HIS A 240 20.92 12.82 5.73
C HIS A 240 19.74 13.79 5.93
N LYS A 241 18.57 13.31 6.37
CA LYS A 241 17.36 14.11 6.58
C LYS A 241 16.98 14.20 8.05
N ASN A 242 16.39 15.33 8.44
CA ASN A 242 15.67 15.45 9.70
C ASN A 242 14.32 14.76 9.54
N LEU A 243 14.26 13.49 9.91
CA LEU A 243 13.07 12.67 9.77
C LEU A 243 12.01 13.04 10.81
N LEU A 244 10.76 12.97 10.37
CA LEU A 244 9.63 13.00 11.29
C LEU A 244 9.65 11.74 12.15
N ASP A 245 9.26 11.88 13.41
CA ASP A 245 8.99 10.74 14.28
C ASP A 245 7.86 9.89 13.69
N ILE A 246 8.12 8.61 13.39
CA ILE A 246 7.16 7.70 12.74
C ILE A 246 5.91 7.50 13.61
N SER A 247 5.99 7.74 14.92
CA SER A 247 4.81 7.76 15.80
C SER A 247 3.79 8.85 15.44
N MET A 248 4.16 9.85 14.62
CA MET A 248 3.25 10.85 14.07
C MET A 248 2.51 10.36 12.82
N THR A 249 3.07 9.37 12.13
CA THR A 249 2.50 8.72 10.95
C THR A 249 2.44 7.20 11.09
N PRO A 250 1.85 6.65 12.18
CA PRO A 250 1.72 5.22 12.42
C PRO A 250 1.16 4.48 11.21
N THR A 251 1.51 3.20 11.16
CA THR A 251 0.99 2.26 10.18
C THR A 251 -0.53 2.27 10.19
N PRO A 252 -1.18 2.31 9.01
CA PRO A 252 -2.64 2.25 8.92
C PRO A 252 -3.23 0.95 9.50
N ALA A 253 -4.08 1.11 10.52
CA ALA A 253 -4.81 0.02 11.18
C ALA A 253 -6.25 -0.12 10.63
N PRO A 254 -6.90 -1.31 10.76
CA PRO A 254 -8.28 -1.50 10.34
C PRO A 254 -9.25 -0.49 10.98
N GLY A 255 -10.25 -0.04 10.21
CA GLY A 255 -11.41 0.70 10.75
C GLY A 255 -11.22 2.18 11.05
N ASN A 256 -10.02 2.75 10.88
CA ASN A 256 -9.69 4.09 11.42
C ASN A 256 -9.22 5.14 10.37
N GLY A 257 -9.54 4.97 9.09
CA GLY A 257 -9.14 5.92 8.05
C GLY A 257 -10.11 7.09 7.90
N ILE A 258 -9.82 8.26 8.48
CA ILE A 258 -10.53 9.50 8.15
C ILE A 258 -9.82 10.16 6.98
N GLN A 259 -10.53 10.42 5.89
CA GLN A 259 -10.02 11.15 4.75
C GLN A 259 -10.69 12.53 4.64
N ILE A 260 -9.88 13.57 4.47
CA ILE A 260 -10.32 14.95 4.31
C ILE A 260 -9.67 15.48 3.03
N GLY A 261 -10.44 15.59 1.95
CA GLY A 261 -9.90 15.86 0.63
C GLY A 261 -8.86 14.80 0.22
N GLN A 262 -7.64 15.24 -0.07
CA GLN A 262 -6.50 14.35 -0.41
C GLN A 262 -5.71 13.83 0.80
N TRP A 263 -6.08 14.24 2.02
CA TRP A 263 -5.32 13.96 3.24
C TRP A 263 -5.95 12.82 4.02
N SER A 264 -5.20 11.75 4.24
CA SER A 264 -5.56 10.73 5.22
C SER A 264 -5.06 11.18 6.59
N LEU A 265 -5.98 11.36 7.55
CA LEU A 265 -5.58 11.64 8.92
C LEU A 265 -4.84 10.43 9.50
N SER A 266 -3.74 10.71 10.16
CA SER A 266 -2.92 9.74 10.85
C SER A 266 -3.67 9.13 12.04
N SER A 267 -3.48 7.83 12.28
CA SER A 267 -3.99 7.14 13.47
C SER A 267 -3.31 7.60 14.77
N ALA A 268 -2.29 8.48 14.70
CA ALA A 268 -1.78 9.21 15.86
C ALA A 268 -2.83 10.10 16.53
N GLY A 269 -3.95 10.38 15.84
CA GLY A 269 -5.10 11.06 16.41
C GLY A 269 -4.89 12.57 16.55
N THR A 270 -5.29 13.13 17.70
CA THR A 270 -5.12 14.56 18.00
C THR A 270 -3.75 14.77 18.63
N VAL A 271 -2.85 15.44 17.92
CA VAL A 271 -1.49 15.78 18.39
C VAL A 271 -1.44 17.13 19.12
N GLY A 272 -2.51 17.92 19.05
CA GLY A 272 -2.60 19.17 19.77
C GLY A 272 -4.03 19.62 20.00
N VAL A 273 -4.29 20.20 21.18
CA VAL A 273 -5.59 20.79 21.52
C VAL A 273 -5.36 22.25 21.90
N GLY A 274 -6.09 23.16 21.25
CA GLY A 274 -6.11 24.57 21.61
C GLY A 274 -7.53 25.03 21.92
N GLY A 275 -7.66 26.24 22.47
CA GLY A 275 -8.96 26.82 22.82
C GLY A 275 -9.92 27.07 21.63
N SER A 276 -9.56 26.67 20.41
CA SER A 276 -10.42 26.83 19.24
C SER A 276 -10.46 25.60 18.33
N GLY A 277 -9.96 24.45 18.77
CA GLY A 277 -9.97 23.25 17.96
C GLY A 277 -8.87 22.25 18.25
N ARG A 278 -8.79 21.25 17.39
CA ARG A 278 -7.86 20.12 17.47
C ARG A 278 -6.93 20.12 16.28
N VAL A 279 -5.71 19.65 16.47
CA VAL A 279 -4.71 19.48 15.42
C VAL A 279 -4.41 17.99 15.29
N SER A 280 -4.45 17.49 14.06
CA SER A 280 -4.08 16.13 13.68
C SER A 280 -3.02 16.17 12.58
N VAL A 281 -2.37 15.03 12.34
CA VAL A 281 -1.41 14.88 11.24
C VAL A 281 -2.15 14.36 10.02
N GLY A 282 -1.94 14.97 8.86
CA GLY A 282 -2.44 14.51 7.57
C GLY A 282 -1.29 14.00 6.70
N VAL A 283 -1.51 12.92 5.96
CA VAL A 283 -0.57 12.39 4.97
C VAL A 283 -1.30 12.19 3.65
N ASN A 284 -0.77 12.73 2.56
CA ASN A 284 -1.36 12.52 1.23
C ASN A 284 -0.74 11.32 0.51
N LYS A 285 -1.27 11.02 -0.67
CA LYS A 285 -0.85 9.88 -1.51
C LYS A 285 0.59 9.95 -2.03
N LYS A 286 1.22 11.13 -1.96
CA LYS A 286 2.62 11.39 -2.37
C LYS A 286 3.62 11.31 -1.21
N GLY A 287 3.13 11.30 0.03
CA GLY A 287 3.97 11.30 1.22
C GLY A 287 4.16 12.67 1.86
N ASP A 288 3.49 13.72 1.37
CA ASP A 288 3.51 15.03 2.03
C ASP A 288 2.82 14.92 3.39
N VAL A 289 3.43 15.53 4.41
CA VAL A 289 2.90 15.55 5.78
C VAL A 289 2.51 16.98 6.17
N VAL A 290 1.30 17.11 6.72
CA VAL A 290 0.70 18.41 7.07
C VAL A 290 0.10 18.38 8.48
N ALA A 291 0.00 19.55 9.09
CA ALA A 291 -0.87 19.76 10.24
C ALA A 291 -2.30 20.06 9.74
N VAL A 292 -3.28 19.31 10.21
CA VAL A 292 -4.70 19.53 9.92
C VAL A 292 -5.37 20.07 11.18
N LYS A 293 -5.70 21.35 11.18
CA LYS A 293 -6.41 22.00 12.28
C LYS A 293 -7.92 22.01 12.03
N ARG A 294 -8.65 21.20 12.78
CA ARG A 294 -10.11 21.14 12.80
C ARG A 294 -10.66 22.19 13.77
N MET A 295 -11.60 23.01 13.29
CA MET A 295 -12.34 23.97 14.10
C MET A 295 -13.85 23.81 13.84
N ASN A 296 -14.66 23.89 14.89
CA ASN A 296 -16.11 23.86 14.75
C ASN A 296 -16.61 25.25 14.34
N VAL A 297 -17.49 25.32 13.35
CA VAL A 297 -18.16 26.56 12.97
C VAL A 297 -19.37 26.78 13.89
N SER A 298 -19.51 27.99 14.44
CA SER A 298 -20.70 28.42 15.17
C SER A 298 -21.04 29.87 14.85
N GLU A 299 -22.28 30.29 15.06
CA GLU A 299 -22.69 31.70 14.86
C GLU A 299 -21.84 32.67 15.68
N SER A 300 -21.45 32.27 16.90
CA SER A 300 -20.61 33.06 17.79
C SER A 300 -19.15 33.21 17.33
N ASN A 301 -18.66 32.34 16.42
CA ASN A 301 -17.26 32.34 16.01
C ASN A 301 -17.03 32.58 14.50
N GLY A 302 -18.07 32.73 13.69
CA GLY A 302 -17.95 32.89 12.23
C GLY A 302 -17.08 34.08 11.80
N ASN A 303 -17.21 35.24 12.47
CA ASN A 303 -16.34 36.40 12.21
C ASN A 303 -14.89 36.14 12.59
N LEU A 304 -14.66 35.46 13.71
CA LEU A 304 -13.32 35.07 14.16
C LEU A 304 -12.67 34.09 13.16
N LEU A 305 -13.42 33.12 12.65
CA LEU A 305 -12.95 32.16 11.65
C LEU A 305 -12.57 32.85 10.34
N ARG A 306 -13.41 33.77 9.84
CA ARG A 306 -13.10 34.56 8.64
C ARG A 306 -11.85 35.41 8.82
N SER A 307 -11.73 36.10 9.95
CA SER A 307 -10.54 36.90 10.27
C SER A 307 -9.28 36.02 10.35
N ARG A 308 -9.34 34.87 11.03
CA ARG A 308 -8.21 33.91 11.10
C ARG A 308 -7.80 33.38 9.74
N ARG A 309 -8.77 33.01 8.91
CA ARG A 309 -8.53 32.59 7.53
C ARG A 309 -7.79 33.66 6.75
N SER A 310 -8.29 34.89 6.76
CA SER A 310 -7.68 36.03 6.06
C SER A 310 -6.25 36.32 6.53
N VAL A 311 -5.98 36.25 7.84
CA VAL A 311 -4.63 36.42 8.40
C VAL A 311 -3.68 35.34 7.88
N ILE A 312 -4.11 34.07 7.94
CA ILE A 312 -3.28 32.94 7.51
C ILE A 312 -3.05 32.96 5.99
N GLU A 313 -4.05 33.32 5.20
CA GLU A 313 -3.91 33.52 3.74
C GLU A 313 -2.90 34.63 3.44
N THR A 314 -2.99 35.76 4.13
CA THR A 314 -2.06 36.89 3.98
C THR A 314 -0.63 36.49 4.36
N LEU A 315 -0.45 35.81 5.50
CA LEU A 315 0.86 35.30 5.92
C LEU A 315 1.43 34.31 4.91
N THR A 316 0.59 33.47 4.32
CA THR A 316 1.01 32.51 3.30
C THR A 316 1.51 33.22 2.05
N LEU A 317 0.82 34.26 1.59
CA LEU A 317 1.23 35.08 0.45
C LEU A 317 2.56 35.79 0.72
N LEU A 318 2.69 36.43 1.89
CA LEU A 318 3.91 37.13 2.29
C LEU A 318 5.11 36.18 2.42
N ALA A 319 4.94 35.04 3.10
CA ALA A 319 5.99 34.04 3.26
C ALA A 319 6.43 33.44 1.91
N SER A 320 5.48 33.18 1.01
CA SER A 320 5.77 32.64 -0.32
C SER A 320 6.52 33.65 -1.19
N ALA A 321 6.09 34.92 -1.18
CA ALA A 321 6.78 36.00 -1.88
C ALA A 321 8.21 36.22 -1.36
N ALA A 322 8.42 36.08 -0.04
CA ALA A 322 9.72 36.20 0.61
C ALA A 322 10.58 34.92 0.53
N LYS A 323 10.05 33.80 0.00
CA LYS A 323 10.68 32.47 0.06
C LYS A 323 11.08 32.07 1.49
N GLU A 324 10.26 32.44 2.48
CA GLU A 324 10.51 32.13 3.88
C GLU A 324 9.88 30.78 4.25
N GLU A 325 10.72 29.78 4.48
CA GLU A 325 10.29 28.41 4.78
C GLU A 325 9.96 28.17 6.26
N ARG A 326 10.38 29.07 7.16
CA ARG A 326 10.19 28.94 8.62
C ARG A 326 8.82 29.41 9.10
N ILE A 327 7.99 29.98 8.22
CA ILE A 327 6.64 30.43 8.53
C ILE A 327 5.64 29.34 8.10
N VAL A 328 4.71 29.02 9.00
CA VAL A 328 3.60 28.12 8.70
C VAL A 328 2.69 28.75 7.65
N ARG A 329 2.40 27.98 6.61
CA ARG A 329 1.63 28.34 5.42
C ARG A 329 0.37 27.51 5.32
N LEU A 330 -0.66 28.10 4.75
CA LEU A 330 -1.90 27.46 4.37
C LEU A 330 -1.72 26.74 3.05
N VAL A 331 -2.00 25.44 3.05
CA VAL A 331 -2.07 24.62 1.83
C VAL A 331 -3.46 24.74 1.23
N GLU A 332 -4.48 24.49 2.05
CA GLU A 332 -5.89 24.56 1.65
C GLU A 332 -6.81 24.68 2.86
N VAL A 333 -8.04 25.08 2.60
CA VAL A 333 -9.14 25.10 3.58
C VAL A 333 -10.22 24.18 3.06
N ILE A 334 -10.55 23.15 3.84
CA ILE A 334 -11.59 22.18 3.51
C ILE A 334 -12.76 22.40 4.45
N THR A 335 -13.98 22.28 3.94
CA THR A 335 -15.21 22.33 4.73
C THR A 335 -16.26 21.41 4.09
N ASP A 336 -17.09 20.78 4.91
CA ASP A 336 -18.24 19.98 4.50
C ASP A 336 -19.45 20.84 4.12
N ASP A 337 -19.38 22.15 4.34
CA ASP A 337 -20.44 23.11 4.07
C ASP A 337 -19.89 24.41 3.45
N PRO A 338 -19.60 24.40 2.14
CA PRO A 338 -19.03 25.55 1.45
C PRO A 338 -19.96 26.78 1.46
N ASN A 339 -21.26 26.58 1.64
CA ASN A 339 -22.26 27.65 1.69
C ASN A 339 -22.49 28.19 3.12
N ALA A 340 -21.80 27.65 4.14
CA ALA A 340 -21.95 28.02 5.55
C ALA A 340 -23.42 27.97 6.04
N THR A 341 -24.19 27.01 5.55
CA THR A 341 -25.60 26.77 5.88
C THR A 341 -25.81 25.89 7.13
N ASN A 342 -24.83 25.06 7.47
CA ASN A 342 -24.81 24.11 8.56
C ASN A 342 -24.02 24.66 9.76
N LYS A 343 -24.74 24.90 10.87
CA LYS A 343 -24.19 25.45 12.12
C LYS A 343 -23.36 24.45 12.93
N ALA A 344 -23.22 23.21 12.47
CA ALA A 344 -22.38 22.17 13.06
C ALA A 344 -21.23 21.75 12.14
N ALA A 345 -21.02 22.47 11.03
CA ALA A 345 -19.97 22.17 10.07
C ALA A 345 -18.56 22.30 10.70
N ASP A 346 -17.66 21.47 10.21
CA ASP A 346 -16.25 21.56 10.53
C ASP A 346 -15.52 22.34 9.43
N ILE A 347 -14.51 23.10 9.84
CA ILE A 347 -13.54 23.68 8.93
C ILE A 347 -12.15 23.13 9.27
N TRP A 348 -11.46 22.67 8.24
CA TRP A 348 -10.11 22.12 8.33
C TRP A 348 -9.13 23.05 7.63
N PHE A 349 -8.19 23.59 8.40
CA PHE A 349 -7.04 24.31 7.86
C PHE A 349 -5.90 23.32 7.68
N VAL A 350 -5.43 23.13 6.46
CA VAL A 350 -4.28 22.30 6.13
C VAL A 350 -3.03 23.18 6.09
N LEU A 351 -2.04 22.87 6.92
CA LEU A 351 -0.92 23.74 7.23
C LEU A 351 0.43 23.03 7.05
N MET A 352 1.43 23.75 6.54
CA MET A 352 2.80 23.26 6.36
C MET A 352 3.86 24.33 6.71
N PRO A 353 5.07 23.95 7.19
CA PRO A 353 5.49 22.59 7.53
C PRO A 353 4.81 22.08 8.81
N PHE A 354 4.67 20.75 8.92
CA PHE A 354 4.30 20.11 10.18
C PHE A 354 5.54 19.94 11.07
N THR A 355 5.38 20.20 12.36
CA THR A 355 6.40 19.91 13.38
C THR A 355 5.77 19.16 14.54
N PRO A 356 6.36 18.05 15.01
CA PRO A 356 5.76 17.20 16.05
C PRO A 356 5.78 17.85 17.44
N LYS A 357 6.60 18.88 17.65
CA LYS A 357 6.81 19.53 18.93
C LYS A 357 6.83 21.04 18.78
N THR A 358 6.27 21.71 19.75
CA THR A 358 6.35 23.16 19.96
C THR A 358 7.70 23.53 20.59
N LEU A 359 8.10 24.80 20.45
CA LEU A 359 9.31 25.32 21.09
C LEU A 359 9.28 25.15 22.63
N HIS A 360 8.10 25.20 23.24
CA HIS A 360 7.94 25.00 24.69
C HIS A 360 8.31 23.57 25.10
N GLU A 361 7.84 22.57 24.36
CA GLU A 361 8.13 21.15 24.62
C GLU A 361 9.62 20.82 24.43
N TYR A 362 10.31 21.51 23.51
CA TYR A 362 11.76 21.37 23.38
C TYR A 362 12.52 21.87 24.61
N LYS A 363 12.05 22.92 25.28
CA LYS A 363 12.74 23.49 26.47
C LYS A 363 12.56 22.65 27.73
N GLY A 364 11.46 21.91 27.85
CA GLY A 364 11.15 21.10 29.04
C GLY A 364 12.07 19.88 29.27
N ARG A 365 12.80 19.41 28.26
CA ARG A 365 13.75 18.28 28.39
C ARG A 365 15.11 18.67 28.99
N ASN A 366 15.55 19.92 28.81
CA ASN A 366 16.87 20.37 29.27
C ASN A 366 16.93 20.70 30.78
N GLN A 367 15.87 20.41 31.55
CA GLN A 367 15.83 20.67 32.99
C GLN A 367 15.95 19.40 33.86
N PHE A 368 16.06 18.21 33.26
CA PHE A 368 16.21 16.93 33.99
C PHE A 368 17.49 16.15 33.62
N GLU A 369 18.37 16.73 32.81
CA GLU A 369 19.73 16.22 32.58
C GLU A 369 20.72 17.35 32.91
N ALA A 370 20.95 17.57 34.21
CA ALA A 370 22.08 18.33 34.75
C ALA A 370 22.48 17.74 36.10
#